data_AF-A0A1Y5K5C5-F1
#
_entry.id   AF-A0A1Y5K5C5-F1
#
_cell.length_a   1.000
_cell.length_b   1.000
_cell.length_c   1.000
_cell.angle_alpha   90.00
_cell.angle_beta   90.00
_cell.angle_gamma   90.00
#
_symmetry.space_group_name_H-M   'P 1'
#
loop_
_entity.id
_entity.type
_entity.pdbx_description
1 polymer ?
#
loop_
_entity_poly.entity_id
_entity_poly.type
_entity_poly.pdbx_seq_one_letter_code
_entity_poly.pdbx_strand_id
1 'polypeptide(L)'
;MKYCSDQYSSCYRQLGFTLIELMITLAIIAILATIALPSYQNYIERSRAQVAGADLVALSVALENHFQRQLSYTGATTSNVNWYQASTDYTITMTLTASTYSLKATGSECTLTLTHEGTRTLSGGCGGLSSW
;
A
#
# COMPACT_ATOMS: atom_id res chain seq x y z
N MET A 1 -8.57 -75.73 -19.20
CA MET A 1 -9.87 -75.40 -18.56
C MET A 1 -9.61 -74.24 -17.61
N LYS A 2 -10.07 -73.03 -17.95
CA LYS A 2 -11.25 -72.35 -17.33
C LYS A 2 -10.81 -71.63 -16.03
N TYR A 3 -10.81 -70.29 -15.88
CA TYR A 3 -11.66 -69.24 -16.44
C TYR A 3 -10.96 -67.87 -16.40
N CYS A 4 -11.17 -67.05 -17.43
CA CYS A 4 -11.17 -65.59 -17.31
C CYS A 4 -12.61 -65.21 -16.94
N SER A 5 -12.83 -64.54 -15.80
CA SER A 5 -14.15 -64.08 -15.35
C SER A 5 -14.17 -62.56 -15.19
N ASP A 6 -14.81 -61.95 -16.18
CA ASP A 6 -15.53 -60.68 -16.26
C ASP A 6 -15.44 -59.64 -15.11
N GLN A 7 -14.98 -58.41 -15.42
CA GLN A 7 -15.76 -57.15 -15.63
C GLN A 7 -16.14 -56.45 -14.31
N TYR A 8 -15.85 -55.16 -14.07
CA TYR A 8 -16.06 -53.97 -14.91
C TYR A 8 -15.14 -52.82 -14.42
N SER A 9 -13.86 -52.82 -14.78
CA SER A 9 -13.01 -51.65 -14.53
C SER A 9 -13.23 -50.66 -15.66
N SER A 10 -14.12 -49.68 -15.47
CA SER A 10 -14.19 -48.52 -16.36
C SER A 10 -12.80 -47.88 -16.42
N CYS A 11 -12.07 -48.18 -17.49
CA CYS A 11 -10.80 -47.55 -17.81
C CYS A 11 -11.12 -46.09 -18.15
N TYR A 12 -11.13 -45.24 -17.12
CA TYR A 12 -11.25 -43.81 -17.29
C TYR A 12 -10.02 -43.37 -18.09
N ARG A 13 -10.19 -43.13 -19.39
CA ARG A 13 -9.13 -42.53 -20.21
C ARG A 13 -8.71 -41.25 -19.51
N GLN A 14 -7.46 -41.20 -19.05
CA GLN A 14 -6.87 -39.95 -18.64
C GLN A 14 -6.77 -39.06 -19.88
N LEU A 15 -7.76 -38.18 -20.04
CA LEU A 15 -7.74 -37.10 -21.01
C LEU A 15 -6.70 -36.09 -20.50
N GLY A 16 -5.49 -36.16 -21.05
CA GLY A 16 -4.45 -35.18 -20.80
C GLY A 16 -4.73 -33.88 -21.57
N PHE A 17 -4.26 -32.77 -21.03
CA PHE A 17 -4.27 -31.48 -21.74
C PHE A 17 -3.37 -31.54 -22.97
N THR A 18 -3.82 -30.93 -24.07
CA THR A 18 -3.01 -30.81 -25.28
C THR A 18 -2.01 -29.66 -25.14
N LEU A 19 -0.86 -29.78 -25.83
CA LEU A 19 0.14 -28.70 -25.86
C LEU A 19 -0.45 -27.40 -26.45
N ILE A 20 -1.36 -27.53 -27.43
CA ILE A 20 -2.01 -26.38 -28.06
C ILE A 20 -2.98 -25.66 -27.11
N GLU A 21 -3.71 -26.38 -26.25
CA GLU A 21 -4.52 -25.76 -25.19
C GLU A 21 -3.65 -24.96 -24.22
N LEU A 22 -2.48 -25.49 -23.84
CA LEU A 22 -1.55 -24.77 -22.99
C LEU A 22 -1.00 -23.50 -23.67
N MET A 23 -0.69 -23.56 -24.97
CA MET A 23 -0.19 -22.37 -25.67
C MET A 23 -1.23 -21.24 -25.75
N ILE A 24 -2.49 -21.58 -26.01
CA ILE A 24 -3.57 -20.58 -26.09
C ILE A 24 -3.85 -19.99 -24.70
N THR A 25 -3.91 -20.83 -23.67
CA THR A 25 -4.15 -20.36 -22.29
C THR A 25 -3.03 -19.43 -21.81
N LEU A 26 -1.76 -19.75 -22.08
CA LEU A 26 -0.64 -18.87 -21.76
C LEU A 26 -0.69 -17.55 -22.54
N ALA A 27 -1.07 -17.59 -23.82
CA ALA A 27 -1.23 -16.37 -24.62
C ALA A 27 -2.27 -15.41 -24.01
N ILE A 28 -3.40 -15.94 -23.55
CA ILE A 28 -4.44 -15.13 -22.88
C ILE A 28 -3.93 -14.56 -21.55
N ILE A 29 -3.27 -15.39 -20.72
CA ILE A 29 -2.72 -14.96 -19.43
C ILE A 29 -1.69 -13.84 -19.64
N ALA A 30 -0.82 -13.94 -20.65
CA ALA A 30 0.17 -12.92 -20.95
C ALA A 30 -0.49 -11.57 -21.27
N ILE A 31 -1.55 -11.56 -22.07
CA ILE A 31 -2.30 -10.33 -22.39
C ILE A 31 -2.91 -9.73 -21.11
N LEU A 32 -3.57 -10.53 -20.29
CA LEU A 32 -4.18 -10.06 -19.04
C LEU A 32 -3.14 -9.51 -18.06
N ALA A 33 -1.98 -10.18 -17.93
CA ALA A 33 -0.92 -9.78 -17.02
C ALA A 33 -0.37 -8.38 -17.31
N THR A 34 -0.25 -8.01 -18.60
CA THR A 34 0.25 -6.67 -18.97
C THR A 34 -0.63 -5.52 -18.48
N ILE A 35 -1.94 -5.73 -18.37
CA ILE A 35 -2.90 -4.72 -17.88
C ILE A 35 -3.00 -4.79 -16.34
N ALA A 36 -2.99 -6.01 -15.79
CA ALA A 36 -3.20 -6.24 -14.37
C ALA A 36 -2.02 -5.77 -13.50
N LEU A 37 -0.79 -6.02 -13.91
CA LEU A 37 0.41 -5.70 -13.12
C LEU A 37 0.55 -4.22 -12.75
N PRO A 38 0.50 -3.25 -13.68
CA PRO A 38 0.62 -1.84 -13.32
C PRO A 38 -0.55 -1.37 -12.45
N SER A 39 -1.75 -1.90 -12.67
CA SER A 39 -2.93 -1.57 -11.84
C SER A 39 -2.76 -2.06 -10.40
N TYR A 40 -2.26 -3.29 -10.22
CA TYR A 40 -1.99 -3.85 -8.90
C TYR A 40 -0.88 -3.09 -8.15
N GLN A 41 0.19 -2.71 -8.83
CA GLN A 41 1.26 -1.89 -8.24
C GLN A 41 0.71 -0.55 -7.73
N ASN A 42 -0.07 0.15 -8.56
CA ASN A 42 -0.74 1.39 -8.16
C ASN A 42 -1.66 1.19 -6.94
N TYR A 43 -2.40 0.07 -6.87
CA TYR A 43 -3.24 -0.22 -5.71
C TYR A 43 -2.43 -0.35 -4.41
N ILE A 44 -1.30 -1.06 -4.45
CA ILE A 44 -0.43 -1.23 -3.29
C ILE A 44 0.21 0.11 -2.89
N GLU A 45 0.67 0.91 -3.84
CA GLU A 45 1.22 2.24 -3.58
C GLU A 45 0.18 3.17 -2.93
N ARG A 46 -1.05 3.17 -3.45
CA ARG A 46 -2.18 3.91 -2.89
C ARG A 46 -2.43 3.51 -1.45
N SER A 47 -2.45 2.21 -1.16
CA SER A 47 -2.64 1.69 0.19
C SER A 47 -1.55 2.19 1.15
N ARG A 48 -0.28 2.11 0.73
CA ARG A 48 0.86 2.61 1.52
C ARG A 48 0.77 4.12 1.76
N ALA A 49 0.41 4.90 0.73
CA ALA A 49 0.20 6.33 0.85
C ALA A 49 -0.92 6.67 1.85
N GLN A 50 -2.02 5.92 1.86
CA GLN A 50 -3.10 6.13 2.83
C GLN A 50 -2.65 5.86 4.27
N VAL A 51 -1.85 4.81 4.50
CA VAL A 51 -1.26 4.54 5.82
C VAL A 51 -0.34 5.69 6.25
N ALA A 52 0.52 6.18 5.35
CA ALA A 52 1.37 7.34 5.61
C ALA A 52 0.56 8.62 5.87
N GLY A 53 -0.57 8.80 5.20
CA GLY A 53 -1.50 9.90 5.46
C GLY A 53 -2.11 9.81 6.87
N ALA A 54 -2.52 8.61 7.29
CA ALA A 54 -3.02 8.37 8.64
C ALA A 54 -1.95 8.63 9.71
N ASP A 55 -0.70 8.24 9.44
CA ASP A 55 0.46 8.55 10.29
C ASP A 55 0.62 10.06 10.51
N LEU A 56 0.54 10.87 9.43
CA LEU A 56 0.62 12.33 9.53
C LEU A 56 -0.52 12.92 10.36
N VAL A 57 -1.75 12.40 10.21
CA VAL A 57 -2.90 12.84 11.01
C VAL A 57 -2.70 12.47 12.48
N ALA A 58 -2.27 11.25 12.80
CA ALA A 58 -2.00 10.83 14.17
C ALA A 58 -0.89 11.69 14.82
N LEU A 59 0.16 12.01 14.06
CA LEU A 59 1.24 12.87 14.51
C LEU A 59 0.77 14.30 14.77
N SER A 60 -0.14 14.83 13.94
CA SER A 60 -0.71 16.17 14.14
C SER A 60 -1.48 16.27 15.47
N VAL A 61 -2.23 15.22 15.85
CA VAL A 61 -2.92 15.15 17.14
C VAL A 61 -1.92 15.10 18.29
N ALA A 62 -0.83 14.33 18.14
CA ALA A 62 0.22 14.26 19.16
C ALA A 62 0.93 15.60 19.36
N LEU A 63 1.17 16.35 18.29
CA LEU A 63 1.70 17.71 18.33
C LEU A 63 0.76 18.71 18.98
N GLU A 64 -0.54 18.66 18.68
CA GLU A 64 -1.54 19.52 19.31
C GLU A 64 -1.57 19.30 20.84
N ASN A 65 -1.54 18.03 21.28
CA ASN A 65 -1.43 17.70 22.69
C ASN A 65 -0.14 18.23 23.34
N HIS A 66 0.98 18.29 22.60
CA HIS A 66 2.22 18.89 23.06
C HIS A 66 2.09 20.40 23.23
N PHE A 67 1.49 21.07 22.25
CA PHE A 67 1.24 22.51 22.27
C PHE A 67 0.35 22.92 23.45
N GLN A 68 -0.68 22.14 23.77
CA GLN A 68 -1.53 22.41 24.94
C GLN A 68 -0.78 22.38 26.28
N ARG A 69 0.34 21.64 26.37
CA ARG A 69 1.15 21.55 27.59
C ARG A 69 2.26 22.59 27.65
N GLN A 70 2.90 22.88 26.51
CA GLN A 70 4.12 23.69 26.46
C GLN A 70 3.92 25.06 25.81
N LEU A 71 2.74 25.32 25.23
CA LEU A 71 2.40 26.52 24.46
C LEU A 71 3.39 26.79 23.30
N SER A 72 4.07 25.74 22.84
CA SER A 72 5.01 25.77 21.72
C SER A 72 5.13 24.40 21.06
N TYR A 73 5.32 24.38 19.73
CA TYR A 73 5.68 23.15 19.02
C TYR A 73 7.19 22.89 19.02
N THR A 74 8.03 23.89 19.33
CA THR A 74 9.48 23.70 19.37
C THR A 74 9.87 22.65 20.41
N GLY A 75 10.83 21.80 20.07
CA GLY A 75 11.30 20.75 20.97
C GLY A 75 10.43 19.49 20.96
N ALA A 76 9.30 19.47 20.26
CA ALA A 76 8.57 18.23 20.02
C ALA A 76 9.42 17.29 19.13
N THR A 77 9.46 16.03 19.53
CA THR A 77 10.11 14.92 18.83
C THR A 77 9.16 13.73 18.84
N THR A 78 9.31 12.80 17.90
CA THR A 78 8.45 11.60 17.84
C THR A 78 8.42 10.83 19.17
N SER A 79 9.54 10.78 19.89
CA SER A 79 9.65 10.12 21.19
C SER A 79 8.90 10.85 22.31
N ASN A 80 9.00 12.19 22.40
CA ASN A 80 8.41 12.93 23.52
C ASN A 80 6.92 13.22 23.37
N VAL A 81 6.39 13.13 22.15
CA VAL A 81 4.94 13.16 21.89
C VAL A 81 4.31 11.77 21.90
N ASN A 82 5.09 10.72 22.21
CA ASN A 82 4.66 9.32 22.26
C ASN A 82 3.93 8.87 20.98
N TRP A 83 4.51 9.20 19.84
CA TRP A 83 4.00 8.81 18.52
C TRP A 83 4.95 7.81 17.87
N TYR A 84 4.39 6.83 17.16
CA TYR A 84 5.13 5.86 16.37
C TYR A 84 4.57 5.78 14.96
N GLN A 85 5.47 5.53 14.02
CA GLN A 85 5.14 5.40 12.61
C GLN A 85 4.63 3.99 12.31
N ALA A 86 3.51 3.87 11.60
CA ALA A 86 3.02 2.58 11.11
C ALA A 86 3.49 2.28 9.68
N SER A 87 3.65 3.30 8.84
CA SER A 87 4.16 3.14 7.47
C SER A 87 5.62 2.71 7.48
N THR A 88 5.97 1.77 6.60
CA THR A 88 7.36 1.28 6.44
C THR A 88 8.05 1.85 5.21
N ASP A 89 7.28 2.25 4.20
CA ASP A 89 7.78 2.70 2.89
C ASP A 89 7.96 4.22 2.80
N TYR A 90 7.64 4.96 3.86
CA TYR A 90 7.70 6.41 3.92
C TYR A 90 8.65 6.87 5.01
N THR A 91 9.32 7.99 4.77
CA THR A 91 10.06 8.72 5.82
C THR A 91 9.24 9.93 6.25
N ILE A 92 8.91 10.00 7.54
CA ILE A 92 8.18 11.12 8.12
C ILE A 92 9.17 12.17 8.63
N THR A 93 8.98 13.42 8.19
CA THR A 93 9.74 14.57 8.67
C THR A 93 8.81 15.65 9.21
N MET A 94 9.32 16.42 10.17
CA MET A 94 8.58 17.46 10.86
C MET A 94 9.40 18.74 10.82
N THR A 95 8.76 19.83 10.42
CA THR A 95 9.32 21.18 10.52
C THR A 95 8.48 21.96 11.50
N LEU A 96 9.08 22.39 12.61
CA LEU A 96 8.39 22.98 13.76
C LEU A 96 8.87 24.40 14.01
N THR A 97 7.94 25.29 14.31
CA THR A 97 8.21 26.62 14.87
C THR A 97 7.56 26.72 16.25
N ALA A 98 7.52 27.91 16.87
CA ALA A 98 6.79 28.06 18.13
C ALA A 98 5.29 27.87 17.94
N SER A 99 4.73 28.34 16.81
CA SER A 99 3.28 28.45 16.61
C SER A 99 2.73 27.66 15.42
N THR A 100 3.59 27.04 14.62
CA THR A 100 3.17 26.27 13.43
C THR A 100 4.00 25.01 13.27
N TYR A 101 3.45 24.05 12.51
CA TYR A 101 4.15 22.87 12.05
C TYR A 101 3.83 22.55 10.58
N SER A 102 4.75 21.85 9.93
CA SER A 102 4.56 21.19 8.64
C SER A 102 5.09 19.77 8.74
N LEU A 103 4.23 18.79 8.45
CA LEU A 103 4.54 17.37 8.48
C LEU A 103 4.61 16.86 7.05
N LYS A 104 5.63 16.06 6.74
CA LYS A 104 5.84 15.53 5.40
C LYS A 104 6.13 14.03 5.47
N ALA A 105 5.37 13.24 4.70
CA ALA A 105 5.68 11.84 4.43
C ALA A 105 6.29 11.74 3.03
N THR A 106 7.54 11.29 2.93
CA THR A 106 8.24 11.14 1.64
C THR A 106 8.48 9.66 1.36
N GLY A 107 7.83 9.13 0.33
CA GLY A 107 8.08 7.81 -0.25
C GLY A 107 8.88 7.92 -1.55
N SER A 108 8.99 6.83 -2.31
CA SER A 108 9.77 6.77 -3.56
C SER A 108 9.24 7.72 -4.65
N GLU A 109 7.93 7.68 -4.91
CA GLU A 109 7.25 8.40 -6.01
C GLU A 109 6.11 9.29 -5.50
N CYS A 110 5.96 9.38 -4.17
CA CYS A 110 4.81 9.99 -3.52
C CYS A 110 5.23 10.78 -2.29
N THR A 111 4.78 12.03 -2.22
CA THR A 111 4.98 12.91 -1.08
C THR A 111 3.64 13.45 -0.59
N LEU A 112 3.37 13.27 0.70
CA LEU A 112 2.19 13.79 1.38
C LEU A 112 2.63 14.88 2.35
N THR A 113 1.92 16.01 2.41
CA THR A 113 2.20 17.09 3.37
C THR A 113 0.94 17.49 4.12
N LEU A 114 1.03 17.63 5.44
CA LEU A 114 -0.01 18.17 6.30
C LEU A 114 0.53 19.39 7.05
N THR A 115 -0.13 20.54 6.89
CA THR A 115 0.21 21.76 7.63
C THR A 115 -0.63 21.90 8.90
N HIS A 116 -0.19 22.77 9.82
CA HIS A 116 -0.95 23.15 11.03
C HIS A 116 -2.37 23.64 10.73
N GLU A 117 -2.61 24.24 9.56
CA GLU A 117 -3.93 24.72 9.14
C GLU A 117 -4.86 23.58 8.64
N GLY A 118 -4.38 22.33 8.67
CA GLY A 118 -5.12 21.18 8.17
C GLY A 118 -5.06 21.01 6.65
N THR A 119 -4.27 21.83 5.95
CA THR A 119 -4.09 21.72 4.50
C THR A 119 -3.31 20.45 4.18
N ARG A 120 -3.95 19.54 3.45
CA ARG A 120 -3.37 18.30 2.93
C ARG A 120 -2.99 18.49 1.47
N THR A 121 -1.72 18.25 1.16
CA THR A 121 -1.24 18.27 -0.23
C THR A 121 -0.56 16.96 -0.58
N LEU A 122 -0.62 16.63 -1.86
CA LEU A 122 -0.05 15.43 -2.44
C LEU A 122 0.80 15.85 -3.64
N SER A 123 1.95 15.20 -3.80
CA SER A 123 2.83 15.38 -4.94
C SER A 123 3.36 14.03 -5.39
N GLY A 124 3.37 13.78 -6.70
CA GLY A 124 3.83 12.53 -7.30
C GLY A 124 2.69 11.58 -7.70
N GLY A 125 3.07 10.35 -8.08
CA GLY A 125 2.17 9.35 -8.68
C GLY A 125 1.22 8.68 -7.69
N CYS A 126 1.65 8.50 -6.43
CA CYS A 126 0.85 8.02 -5.28
C CYS A 126 -0.22 6.95 -5.58
N GLY A 127 0.06 5.98 -6.48
CA GLY A 127 -0.94 5.00 -6.90
C GLY A 127 -2.23 5.60 -7.50
N GLY A 128 -2.15 6.77 -8.13
CA GLY A 128 -3.27 7.51 -8.71
C GLY A 128 -4.18 8.23 -7.69
N LEU A 129 -3.70 8.48 -6.47
CA LEU A 129 -4.42 9.32 -5.50
C LEU A 129 -4.41 10.79 -5.93
N SER A 130 -5.57 11.43 -5.90
CA SER A 130 -5.72 12.89 -6.13
C SER A 130 -5.89 13.68 -4.84
N SER A 131 -6.32 13.03 -3.76
CA SER A 131 -6.46 13.60 -2.42
C SER A 131 -6.37 12.51 -1.36
N TRP A 132 -6.18 12.93 -0.11
CA TRP A 132 -6.04 12.07 1.07
C TRP A 132 -6.42 12.85 2.34
#